data_AF-A0A7S2V3M7-F1
#
_entry.id   AF-A0A7S2V3M7-F1
#
_cell.length_a   1.000
_cell.length_b   1.000
_cell.length_c   1.000
_cell.angle_alpha   90.00
_cell.angle_beta   90.00
_cell.angle_gamma   90.00
#
_symmetry.space_group_name_H-M   'P 1'
#
loop_
_entity.id
_entity.type
_entity.pdbx_description
1 polymer ?
#
loop_
_entity_poly.entity_id
_entity_poly.type
_entity_poly.pdbx_seq_one_letter_code
_entity_poly.pdbx_strand_id
1 'polypeptide(L)'
;AGKLPPTQRAMFVFLGKLFGMAMRTREYLSLSLSPVVWKLLGNDSLTRDDLEGIDTLLLTSMDSLRNIDQQGVTADIFQDVVMENFTTVGADDQTVELCPGGSKMEVTFENRHEYAQMVENFHLHEFDEQVAAIREGLSMMVPQKILTLFTWDEIETLVSCSTSV
;
A
#
# COMPACT_ATOMS: atom_id res chain seq x y z
N ALA A 1 -7.46 4.68 8.32
CA ALA A 1 -6.27 4.17 9.05
C ALA A 1 -6.10 4.95 10.34
N GLY A 2 -5.99 4.24 11.47
CA GLY A 2 -5.73 4.85 12.77
C GLY A 2 -4.25 5.22 12.92
N LYS A 3 -3.98 6.34 13.61
CA LYS A 3 -2.63 6.84 13.84
C LYS A 3 -1.74 5.77 14.50
N LEU A 4 -0.56 5.50 13.92
CA LEU A 4 0.40 4.53 14.47
C LEU A 4 0.66 4.72 15.98
N PRO A 5 0.56 3.65 16.79
CA PRO A 5 0.95 3.66 18.20
C PRO A 5 2.39 4.20 18.40
N PRO A 6 2.66 4.98 19.46
CA PRO A 6 3.96 5.64 19.66
C PRO A 6 5.16 4.69 19.59
N THR A 7 5.01 3.48 20.17
CA THR A 7 6.05 2.46 20.16
C THR A 7 6.33 1.93 18.75
N GLN A 8 5.29 1.63 17.98
CA GLN A 8 5.44 1.15 16.60
C GLN A 8 6.07 2.22 15.72
N ARG A 9 5.60 3.47 15.83
CA ARG A 9 6.21 4.60 15.13
C ARG A 9 7.70 4.73 15.45
N ALA A 10 8.10 4.61 16.72
CA ALA A 10 9.50 4.69 17.12
C ALA A 10 10.35 3.56 16.51
N MET A 11 9.79 2.35 16.38
CA MET A 11 10.45 1.22 15.70
C MET A 11 10.65 1.48 14.20
N PHE A 12 9.65 2.04 13.51
CA PHE A 12 9.78 2.41 12.09
C PHE A 12 10.79 3.54 11.88
N VAL A 13 10.81 4.56 12.74
CA VAL A 13 11.85 5.61 12.72
C VAL A 13 13.24 5.01 12.96
N PHE A 14 13.35 4.04 13.88
CA PHE A 14 14.62 3.36 14.11
C PHE A 14 15.06 2.53 12.89
N LEU A 15 14.14 1.83 12.23
CA LEU A 15 14.41 1.11 10.98
C LEU A 15 14.94 2.06 9.89
N GLY A 16 14.33 3.23 9.72
CA GLY A 16 14.82 4.26 8.82
C GLY A 16 16.26 4.72 9.11
N LYS A 17 16.62 4.85 10.40
CA LYS A 17 18.00 5.16 10.80
C LYS A 17 18.96 4.04 10.43
N LEU A 18 18.55 2.77 10.56
CA LEU A 18 19.35 1.63 10.12
C LEU A 18 19.58 1.66 8.60
N PHE A 19 18.55 2.00 7.81
CA PHE A 19 18.69 2.14 6.36
C PHE A 19 19.72 3.22 6.02
N GLY A 20 19.60 4.39 6.65
CA GLY A 20 20.55 5.48 6.40
C GLY A 20 21.97 5.18 6.90
N MET A 21 22.12 4.35 7.95
CA MET A 21 23.43 3.83 8.34
C MET A 21 23.99 2.89 7.29
N ALA A 22 23.20 1.93 6.81
CA ALA A 22 23.59 0.97 5.77
C ALA A 22 24.12 1.68 4.52
N MET A 23 23.37 2.68 4.03
CA MET A 23 23.78 3.51 2.89
C MET A 23 25.12 4.23 3.10
N ARG A 24 25.40 4.70 4.33
CA ARG A 24 26.63 5.47 4.65
C ARG A 24 27.84 4.60 4.88
N THR A 25 27.67 3.47 5.57
CA THR A 25 28.77 2.56 5.90
C THR A 25 29.06 1.56 4.78
N ARG A 26 28.15 1.45 3.80
CA ARG A 26 28.17 0.40 2.75
C ARG A 26 28.10 -1.00 3.36
N GLU A 27 27.41 -1.10 4.48
CA GLU A 27 27.10 -2.38 5.15
C GLU A 27 25.63 -2.68 4.88
N TYR A 28 25.35 -3.82 4.27
CA TYR A 28 24.00 -4.15 3.83
C TYR A 28 23.18 -4.81 4.93
N LEU A 29 21.89 -4.52 4.95
CA LEU A 29 20.93 -5.21 5.80
C LEU A 29 20.37 -6.42 5.04
N SER A 30 20.34 -7.59 5.68
CA SER A 30 19.67 -8.75 5.08
C SER A 30 18.15 -8.60 5.24
N LEU A 31 17.54 -7.83 4.33
CA LEU A 31 16.11 -7.55 4.28
C LEU A 31 15.55 -7.95 2.92
N SER A 32 14.34 -8.52 2.94
CA SER A 32 13.53 -8.78 1.76
C SER A 32 12.19 -8.08 1.97
N LEU A 33 12.02 -6.93 1.32
CA LEU A 33 10.81 -6.10 1.39
C LEU A 33 10.18 -6.01 0.01
N SER A 34 8.87 -5.84 -0.05
CA SER A 34 8.16 -5.61 -1.32
C SER A 34 8.69 -4.34 -2.02
N PRO A 35 8.82 -4.34 -3.36
CA PRO A 35 9.16 -3.16 -4.15
C PRO A 35 8.35 -1.91 -3.81
N VAL A 36 7.09 -2.09 -3.39
CA VAL A 36 6.19 -1.02 -2.98
C VAL A 36 6.73 -0.20 -1.82
N VAL A 37 7.41 -0.84 -0.86
CA VAL A 37 8.02 -0.13 0.28
C VAL A 37 9.12 0.81 -0.22
N TRP A 38 9.95 0.36 -1.16
CA TRP A 38 11.03 1.16 -1.73
C TRP A 38 10.49 2.30 -2.59
N LYS A 39 9.46 2.03 -3.41
CA LYS A 39 8.76 3.05 -4.21
C LYS A 39 8.16 4.15 -3.34
N LEU A 40 7.48 3.78 -2.26
CA LEU A 40 6.93 4.76 -1.30
C LEU A 40 8.04 5.56 -0.60
N LEU A 41 9.20 4.97 -0.32
CA LEU A 41 10.36 5.69 0.23
C LEU A 41 10.96 6.68 -0.78
N GLY A 42 10.96 6.33 -2.07
CA GLY A 42 11.39 7.17 -3.19
C GLY A 42 10.40 8.27 -3.59
N ASN A 43 9.18 8.26 -3.03
CA ASN A 43 8.03 9.06 -3.49
C ASN A 43 7.59 8.74 -4.94
N ASP A 44 7.84 7.53 -5.41
CA ASP A 44 7.29 7.04 -6.67
C ASP A 44 5.77 6.82 -6.54
N SER A 45 5.05 7.03 -7.65
CA SER A 45 3.62 6.73 -7.72
C SER A 45 3.43 5.22 -7.86
N LEU A 46 2.59 4.64 -7.02
CA LEU A 46 2.24 3.23 -7.10
C LEU A 46 1.24 2.98 -8.22
N THR A 47 1.38 1.84 -8.89
CA THR A 47 0.48 1.40 -9.96
C THR A 47 -0.32 0.16 -9.54
N ARG A 48 -1.27 -0.25 -10.37
CA ARG A 48 -2.02 -1.49 -10.15
C ARG A 48 -1.11 -2.73 -10.16
N ASP A 49 -0.08 -2.73 -10.99
CA ASP A 49 0.91 -3.82 -11.08
C ASP A 49 1.69 -3.98 -9.77
N ASP A 50 1.90 -2.88 -9.03
CA ASP A 50 2.51 -2.90 -7.71
C ASP A 50 1.63 -3.64 -6.69
N LEU A 51 0.31 -3.47 -6.78
CA LEU A 51 -0.64 -4.20 -5.95
C LEU A 51 -0.71 -5.69 -6.34
N GLU A 52 -0.53 -6.03 -7.61
CA GLU A 52 -0.53 -7.41 -8.09
C GLU A 52 0.59 -8.24 -7.46
N GLY A 53 1.76 -7.62 -7.29
CA GLY A 53 2.91 -8.21 -6.61
C GLY A 53 2.74 -8.38 -5.10
N ILE A 54 1.72 -7.76 -4.49
CA ILE A 54 1.39 -7.89 -3.06
C ILE A 54 0.23 -8.87 -2.89
N ASP A 55 -0.89 -8.63 -3.55
CA ASP A 55 -2.14 -9.38 -3.41
C ASP A 55 -2.87 -9.54 -4.75
N THR A 56 -2.50 -10.61 -5.46
CA THR A 56 -3.14 -11.00 -6.72
C THR A 56 -4.61 -11.40 -6.51
N LEU A 57 -4.98 -11.92 -5.33
CA LEU A 57 -6.34 -12.38 -5.06
C LEU A 57 -7.29 -11.18 -4.95
N LEU A 58 -6.88 -10.13 -4.24
CA LEU A 58 -7.62 -8.88 -4.15
C LEU A 58 -7.92 -8.31 -5.55
N LEU A 59 -6.90 -8.20 -6.40
CA LEU A 59 -7.09 -7.70 -7.77
C LEU A 59 -8.04 -8.57 -8.58
N THR A 60 -7.92 -9.90 -8.46
CA THR A 60 -8.81 -10.86 -9.13
C THR A 60 -10.25 -10.67 -8.68
N SER A 61 -10.48 -10.49 -7.37
CA SER A 61 -11.81 -10.21 -6.82
C SER A 61 -12.36 -8.89 -7.31
N MET A 62 -11.55 -7.83 -7.37
CA MET A 62 -11.96 -6.53 -7.88
C MET A 62 -12.29 -6.55 -9.37
N ASP A 63 -11.51 -7.26 -10.19
CA ASP A 63 -11.84 -7.46 -11.61
C ASP A 63 -13.08 -8.31 -11.82
N SER A 64 -13.29 -9.33 -10.97
CA SER A 64 -14.51 -10.13 -10.99
C SER A 64 -15.73 -9.28 -10.69
N LEU A 65 -15.63 -8.36 -9.72
CA LEU A 65 -16.70 -7.44 -9.38
C LEU A 65 -16.98 -6.43 -10.51
N ARG A 66 -15.93 -5.87 -11.14
CA ARG A 66 -16.09 -4.95 -12.28
C ARG A 66 -16.80 -5.60 -13.46
N ASN A 67 -16.43 -6.84 -13.77
CA ASN A 67 -16.93 -7.61 -14.91
C ASN A 67 -18.04 -8.60 -14.55
N ILE A 68 -18.73 -8.40 -13.42
CA ILE A 68 -19.74 -9.31 -12.91
C ILE A 68 -20.92 -9.50 -13.89
N ASP A 69 -21.14 -8.53 -14.77
CA ASP A 69 -22.12 -8.58 -15.87
C ASP A 69 -21.79 -9.66 -16.91
N GLN A 70 -20.50 -9.93 -17.14
CA GLN A 70 -20.04 -11.02 -18.01
C GLN A 70 -20.31 -12.40 -17.39
N GLN A 71 -20.56 -12.45 -16.08
CA GLN A 71 -20.93 -13.65 -15.35
C GLN A 71 -22.46 -13.86 -15.29
N GLY A 72 -23.23 -13.01 -15.96
CA GLY A 72 -24.69 -13.09 -16.01
C GLY A 72 -25.41 -12.38 -14.86
N VAL A 73 -24.68 -11.61 -14.03
CA VAL A 73 -25.29 -10.81 -12.96
C VAL A 73 -25.76 -9.47 -13.53
N THR A 74 -27.06 -9.23 -13.49
CA THR A 74 -27.69 -7.97 -13.89
C THR A 74 -27.94 -7.08 -12.68
N ALA A 75 -28.27 -5.81 -12.93
CA ALA A 75 -28.50 -4.83 -11.85
C ALA A 75 -29.63 -5.24 -10.89
N ASP A 76 -30.65 -5.96 -11.37
CA ASP A 76 -31.78 -6.45 -10.59
C ASP A 76 -31.43 -7.57 -9.61
N ILE A 77 -30.42 -8.39 -9.91
CA ILE A 77 -29.95 -9.48 -9.03
C ILE A 77 -28.61 -9.17 -8.36
N PHE A 78 -28.02 -8.00 -8.62
CA PHE A 78 -26.71 -7.64 -8.07
C PHE A 78 -26.68 -7.65 -6.54
N GLN A 79 -27.71 -7.08 -5.91
CA GLN A 79 -27.82 -7.02 -4.45
C GLN A 79 -28.05 -8.39 -3.78
N ASP A 80 -28.50 -9.39 -4.55
CA ASP A 80 -28.63 -10.76 -4.04
C ASP A 80 -27.27 -11.49 -4.00
N VAL A 81 -26.28 -10.98 -4.75
CA VAL A 81 -24.95 -11.59 -4.90
C VAL A 81 -23.88 -10.81 -4.13
N VAL A 82 -23.95 -9.47 -4.15
CA VAL A 82 -22.96 -8.57 -3.54
C VAL A 82 -23.63 -7.80 -2.42
N MET A 83 -23.27 -8.12 -1.19
CA MET A 83 -23.79 -7.48 0.03
C MET A 83 -22.68 -6.67 0.72
N GLU A 84 -22.05 -5.77 -0.04
CA GLU A 84 -20.93 -4.95 0.42
C GLU A 84 -21.34 -3.49 0.59
N ASN A 85 -20.67 -2.80 1.51
CA ASN A 85 -20.72 -1.35 1.63
C ASN A 85 -19.38 -0.76 1.17
N PHE A 86 -19.25 0.57 1.09
CA PHE A 86 -17.99 1.26 0.81
C PHE A 86 -17.02 1.21 2.00
N THR A 87 -16.66 -0.02 2.36
CA THR A 87 -15.74 -0.38 3.42
C THR A 87 -14.81 -1.48 2.91
N THR A 88 -13.62 -1.59 3.49
CA THR A 88 -12.71 -2.71 3.25
C THR A 88 -12.08 -3.16 4.56
N VAL A 89 -11.42 -4.31 4.55
CA VAL A 89 -10.67 -4.82 5.71
C VAL A 89 -9.19 -4.55 5.47
N GLY A 90 -8.56 -3.85 6.41
CA GLY A 90 -7.12 -3.62 6.37
C GLY A 90 -6.29 -4.80 6.85
N ALA A 91 -4.97 -4.71 6.70
CA ALA A 91 -4.00 -5.68 7.17
C ALA A 91 -3.98 -5.88 8.69
N ASP A 92 -4.61 -4.99 9.46
CA ASP A 92 -4.83 -5.11 10.91
C ASP A 92 -6.19 -5.72 11.27
N ASP A 93 -6.86 -6.34 10.29
CA ASP A 93 -8.22 -6.90 10.36
C ASP A 93 -9.29 -5.88 10.77
N GLN A 94 -9.00 -4.57 10.68
CA GLN A 94 -9.97 -3.53 10.97
C GLN A 94 -10.76 -3.14 9.72
N THR A 95 -12.07 -2.97 9.89
CA THR A 95 -12.92 -2.40 8.84
C THR A 95 -12.67 -0.90 8.72
N VAL A 96 -12.36 -0.44 7.51
CA VAL A 96 -12.11 0.97 7.18
C VAL A 96 -13.15 1.45 6.17
N GLU A 97 -13.73 2.62 6.39
CA GLU A 97 -14.56 3.28 5.39
C GLU A 97 -13.70 3.84 4.26
N LEU A 98 -14.06 3.52 3.02
CA LEU A 98 -13.35 3.98 1.82
C LEU A 98 -13.65 5.45 1.49
N CYS A 99 -14.82 5.92 1.91
CA CYS A 99 -15.27 7.30 1.76
C CYS A 99 -16.06 7.72 3.02
N PRO A 100 -16.27 9.03 3.28
CA PRO A 100 -17.02 9.49 4.44
C PRO A 100 -18.46 8.92 4.48
N GLY A 101 -18.77 8.12 5.50
CA GLY A 101 -20.07 7.45 5.61
C GLY A 101 -20.19 6.20 4.74
N GLY A 102 -19.07 5.67 4.25
CA GLY A 102 -19.02 4.51 3.36
C GLY A 102 -19.64 3.25 3.98
N SER A 103 -19.66 3.12 5.31
CA SER A 103 -20.35 2.03 6.01
C SER A 103 -21.86 1.97 5.81
N LYS A 104 -22.48 3.05 5.32
CA LYS A 104 -23.91 3.15 5.02
C LYS A 104 -24.20 3.27 3.53
N MET A 105 -23.15 3.29 2.71
CA MET A 105 -23.25 3.38 1.27
C MET A 105 -23.10 1.98 0.72
N GLU A 106 -24.19 1.41 0.23
CA GLU A 106 -24.18 0.10 -0.41
C GLU A 106 -23.47 0.16 -1.76
N VAL A 107 -22.71 -0.88 -2.06
CA VAL A 107 -22.21 -1.11 -3.41
C VAL A 107 -23.39 -1.48 -4.28
N THR A 108 -23.60 -0.77 -5.38
CA THR A 108 -24.60 -1.04 -6.41
C THR A 108 -23.93 -1.47 -7.70
N PHE A 109 -24.72 -2.00 -8.62
CA PHE A 109 -24.23 -2.37 -9.93
C PHE A 109 -23.54 -1.18 -10.64
N GLU A 110 -24.08 0.03 -10.52
CA GLU A 110 -23.55 1.22 -11.16
C GLU A 110 -22.26 1.74 -10.52
N ASN A 111 -22.16 1.68 -9.18
CA ASN A 111 -21.01 2.22 -8.45
C ASN A 111 -19.89 1.17 -8.19
N ARG A 112 -20.07 -0.10 -8.59
CA ARG A 112 -19.11 -1.19 -8.37
C ARG A 112 -17.69 -0.89 -8.86
N HIS A 113 -17.56 -0.13 -9.94
CA HIS A 113 -16.26 0.26 -10.50
C HIS A 113 -15.52 1.24 -9.59
N GLU A 114 -16.25 2.21 -9.02
CA GLU A 114 -15.73 3.17 -8.06
C GLU A 114 -15.33 2.46 -6.76
N TYR A 115 -16.18 1.56 -6.25
CA TYR A 115 -15.85 0.73 -5.10
C TYR A 115 -14.55 -0.05 -5.31
N ALA A 116 -14.45 -0.78 -6.43
CA ALA A 116 -13.25 -1.55 -6.75
C ALA A 116 -11.99 -0.69 -6.85
N GLN A 117 -12.08 0.49 -7.46
CA GLN A 117 -10.98 1.45 -7.52
C GLN A 117 -10.59 1.97 -6.13
N MET A 118 -11.55 2.28 -5.26
CA MET A 118 -11.29 2.77 -3.92
C MET A 118 -10.64 1.70 -3.03
N VAL A 119 -11.06 0.44 -3.16
CA VAL A 119 -10.44 -0.70 -2.47
C VAL A 119 -8.97 -0.84 -2.88
N GLU A 120 -8.69 -0.88 -4.19
CA GLU A 120 -7.31 -0.98 -4.69
C GLU A 120 -6.44 0.20 -4.22
N ASN A 121 -6.98 1.43 -4.29
CA ASN A 121 -6.25 2.61 -3.83
C ASN A 121 -5.99 2.61 -2.32
N PHE A 122 -6.93 2.09 -1.52
CA PHE A 122 -6.72 1.92 -0.08
C PHE A 122 -5.55 0.98 0.19
N HIS A 123 -5.53 -0.19 -0.44
CA HIS A 123 -4.49 -1.21 -0.20
C HIS A 123 -3.10 -0.78 -0.68
N LEU A 124 -3.02 0.02 -1.76
CA LEU A 124 -1.77 0.65 -2.19
C LEU A 124 -1.19 1.62 -1.14
N HIS A 125 -2.05 2.32 -0.41
CA HIS A 125 -1.67 3.38 0.54
C HIS A 125 -1.85 2.99 2.02
N GLU A 126 -2.13 1.72 2.29
CA GLU A 126 -2.41 1.24 3.65
C GLU A 126 -1.22 1.45 4.60
N PHE A 127 0.01 1.40 4.07
CA PHE A 127 1.25 1.49 4.85
C PHE A 127 1.92 2.88 4.80
N ASP A 128 1.23 3.92 4.31
CA ASP A 128 1.79 5.26 4.14
C ASP A 128 2.33 5.86 5.45
N GLU A 129 1.66 5.63 6.59
CA GLU A 129 2.12 6.14 7.89
C GLU A 129 3.44 5.48 8.34
N GLN A 130 3.57 4.17 8.10
CA GLN A 130 4.74 3.35 8.45
C GLN A 130 5.91 3.80 7.58
N VAL A 131 5.69 3.94 6.27
CA VAL A 131 6.72 4.41 5.35
C VAL A 131 7.12 5.85 5.65
N ALA A 132 6.19 6.73 6.02
CA ALA A 132 6.52 8.09 6.45
C ALA A 132 7.42 8.11 7.69
N ALA A 133 7.18 7.23 8.66
CA ALA A 133 8.04 7.08 9.84
C ALA A 133 9.44 6.53 9.49
N ILE A 134 9.54 5.56 8.57
CA ILE A 134 10.83 5.07 8.06
C ILE A 134 11.57 6.21 7.36
N ARG A 135 10.89 6.98 6.49
CA ARG A 135 11.46 8.11 5.77
C ARG A 135 11.97 9.20 6.71
N GLU A 136 11.26 9.46 7.82
CA GLU A 136 11.72 10.35 8.87
C GLU A 136 13.06 9.87 9.44
N GLY A 137 13.16 8.61 9.86
CA GLY A 137 14.40 8.02 10.37
C GLY A 137 15.55 8.07 9.38
N LEU A 138 15.28 7.76 8.11
CA LEU A 138 16.25 7.80 7.02
C LEU A 138 16.79 9.21 6.81
N SER A 139 15.92 10.23 6.83
CA SER A 139 16.28 11.63 6.66
C SER A 139 17.19 12.18 7.78
N MET A 140 17.20 11.54 8.96
CA MET A 140 18.12 11.90 10.06
C MET A 140 19.57 11.49 9.78
N MET A 141 19.77 10.49 8.91
CA MET A 141 21.09 9.93 8.62
C MET A 141 21.61 10.39 7.25
N VAL A 142 20.71 10.49 6.27
CA VAL A 142 20.99 10.91 4.89
C VAL A 142 20.12 12.13 4.57
N PRO A 143 20.70 13.30 4.21
CA PRO A 143 19.93 14.48 3.85
C PRO A 143 18.91 14.21 2.75
N GLN A 144 17.68 14.72 2.91
CA GLN A 144 16.58 14.49 1.97
C GLN A 144 16.92 14.87 0.51
N LYS A 145 17.72 15.93 0.31
CA LYS A 145 18.20 16.34 -1.03
C LYS A 145 19.07 15.31 -1.72
N ILE A 146 19.75 14.45 -0.96
CA ILE A 146 20.55 13.35 -1.51
C ILE A 146 19.63 12.17 -1.84
N LEU A 147 18.62 11.90 -1.02
CA LEU A 147 17.63 10.85 -1.28
C LEU A 147 16.88 11.08 -2.60
N THR A 148 16.58 12.33 -2.95
CA THR A 148 15.92 12.68 -4.23
C THR A 148 16.78 12.44 -5.47
N LEU A 149 18.07 12.10 -5.31
CA LEU A 149 18.95 11.77 -6.44
C LEU A 149 18.89 10.28 -6.80
N PHE A 150 18.31 9.45 -5.94
CA PHE A 150 18.22 8.01 -6.13
C PHE A 150 16.84 7.61 -6.60
N THR A 151 16.78 6.63 -7.49
CA THR A 151 15.54 5.89 -7.77
C THR A 151 15.21 4.94 -6.63
N TRP A 152 13.98 4.44 -6.57
CA TRP A 152 13.58 3.49 -5.52
C TRP A 152 14.44 2.21 -5.51
N ASP A 153 14.84 1.71 -6.68
CA ASP A 153 15.66 0.49 -6.83
C ASP A 153 17.13 0.73 -6.44
N GLU A 154 17.64 1.95 -6.63
CA GLU A 154 18.93 2.36 -6.11
C GLU A 154 18.92 2.45 -4.58
N ILE A 155 17.83 2.95 -3.98
CA ILE A 155 17.65 2.97 -2.52
C ILE A 155 17.65 1.53 -1.98
N GLU A 156 16.91 0.63 -2.61
CA GLU A 156 16.92 -0.80 -2.25
C GLU A 156 18.34 -1.37 -2.30
N THR A 157 19.03 -1.18 -3.42
CA THR A 157 20.39 -1.71 -3.63
C THR A 157 21.37 -1.21 -2.56
N LEU A 158 21.28 0.08 -2.21
CA LEU A 158 22.15 0.69 -1.18
C LEU A 158 21.84 0.21 0.24
N VAL A 159 20.62 -0.30 0.50
CA VAL A 159 20.20 -0.74 1.83
C VAL A 159 20.34 -2.26 1.99
N SER A 160 19.88 -3.07 1.05
CA SER A 160 19.78 -4.53 1.20
C SER A 160 20.70 -5.35 0.30
N CYS A 161 21.38 -4.73 -0.68
CA CYS A 161 22.16 -5.44 -1.71
C CYS A 161 21.34 -6.47 -2.51
N SER A 162 20.01 -6.46 -2.40
CA SER A 162 19.11 -7.23 -3.25
C SER A 162 18.64 -6.35 -4.40
N THR A 163 18.53 -6.93 -5.59
CA THR A 163 17.63 -6.43 -6.62
C THR A 163 16.39 -7.31 -6.53
N SER A 164 15.26 -6.76 -6.09
CA SER A 164 13.97 -7.43 -6.26
C SER A 164 13.78 -7.73 -7.76
N VAL A 165 13.74 -9.01 -8.12
CA VAL A 165 13.53 -9.51 -9.50
C VAL A 165 12.05 -9.73 -9.73
#